data_AF-A0A972II21-F1
#
_entry.id   AF-A0A972II21-F1
#
_cell.length_a   1.000
_cell.length_b   1.000
_cell.length_c   1.000
_cell.angle_alpha   90.00
_cell.angle_beta   90.00
_cell.angle_gamma   90.00
#
_symmetry.space_group_name_H-M   'P 1'
#
loop_
_entity.id
_entity.type
_entity.pdbx_description
1 polymer ?
#
loop_
_entity_poly.entity_id
_entity_poly.type
_entity_poly.pdbx_seq_one_letter_code
_entity_poly.pdbx_strand_id
1 'polypeptide(L)'
;MGINTVYLTFDTDRNTSHHRVAFVPQTVRDYRLSDFDGGRWRTLGVEQDNFQRRDVHRFASVKAAKLRLEVEATNRDRSARVFEIRAYDER
;
A
#
# COMPACT_ATOMS: atom_id res chain seq x y z
N MET A 1 17.51 -12.37 6.59
CA MET A 1 16.11 -12.75 6.40
C MET A 1 15.57 -11.92 5.24
N GLY A 2 14.79 -12.52 4.35
CA GLY A 2 14.25 -11.83 3.18
C GLY A 2 12.91 -11.18 3.49
N ILE A 3 12.33 -10.52 2.50
CA ILE A 3 10.93 -10.09 2.50
C ILE A 3 10.37 -10.53 1.15
N ASN A 4 9.23 -11.23 1.14
CA ASN A 4 8.52 -11.64 -0.07
C ASN A 4 7.07 -11.18 -0.10
N THR A 5 6.58 -10.63 1.00
CA THR A 5 5.21 -10.15 1.11
C THR A 5 5.12 -8.83 1.88
N VAL A 6 4.33 -7.89 1.37
CA VAL A 6 3.98 -6.63 2.07
C VAL A 6 2.47 -6.47 2.11
N TYR A 7 1.94 -6.26 3.32
CA TYR A 7 0.54 -5.92 3.54
C TYR A 7 0.42 -4.42 3.73
N LEU A 8 -0.49 -3.82 2.96
CA LEU A 8 -0.87 -2.42 3.08
C LEU A 8 -2.31 -2.35 3.58
N THR A 9 -2.53 -1.53 4.61
CA THR A 9 -3.88 -1.27 5.13
C THR A 9 -4.17 0.23 5.08
N PHE A 10 -5.17 0.60 4.31
CA PHE A 10 -5.62 1.98 4.07
C PHE A 10 -6.87 2.31 4.88
N ASP A 11 -7.12 3.60 5.08
CA ASP A 11 -8.36 4.08 5.70
C ASP A 11 -9.51 4.04 4.69
N THR A 12 -10.49 3.17 4.96
CA THR A 12 -11.78 3.14 4.26
C THR A 12 -12.92 3.60 5.18
N ASP A 13 -12.64 4.54 6.09
CA ASP A 13 -13.59 5.15 7.02
C ASP A 13 -14.48 4.14 7.76
N ARG A 14 -13.84 3.30 8.58
CA ARG A 14 -14.57 2.29 9.36
C ARG A 14 -15.46 2.84 10.48
N ASN A 15 -15.49 4.16 10.67
CA ASN A 15 -16.41 4.80 11.59
C ASN A 15 -17.83 4.88 11.02
N THR A 16 -17.95 4.82 9.69
CA THR A 16 -19.25 4.86 9.00
C THR A 16 -19.77 3.45 8.77
N SER A 17 -20.96 3.13 9.28
CA SER A 17 -21.60 1.82 9.09
C SER A 17 -22.08 1.57 7.66
N HIS A 18 -22.51 2.64 6.96
CA HIS A 18 -22.98 2.59 5.58
C HIS A 18 -22.50 3.81 4.79
N HIS A 19 -21.64 3.59 3.80
CA HIS A 19 -21.20 4.65 2.91
C HIS A 19 -22.29 5.02 1.90
N ARG A 20 -22.47 6.32 1.66
CA ARG A 20 -23.32 6.87 0.57
C ARG A 20 -22.52 7.21 -0.69
N VAL A 21 -21.22 6.99 -0.65
CA VAL A 21 -20.28 7.20 -1.75
C VAL A 21 -19.84 5.85 -2.30
N ALA A 22 -19.57 5.78 -3.61
CA ALA A 22 -19.05 4.55 -4.22
C ALA A 22 -17.66 4.18 -3.69
N PHE A 23 -16.83 5.19 -3.40
CA PHE A 23 -15.47 5.04 -2.89
C PHE A 23 -15.24 5.99 -1.73
N VAL A 24 -14.60 5.50 -0.67
CA VAL A 24 -14.24 6.32 0.49
C VAL A 24 -13.12 7.27 0.08
N PRO A 25 -13.28 8.61 0.22
CA PRO A 25 -12.34 9.56 -0.35
C PRO A 25 -10.90 9.44 0.15
N GLN A 26 -10.74 9.05 1.41
CA GLN A 26 -9.45 8.93 2.11
C GLN A 26 -8.63 7.73 1.62
N THR A 27 -9.27 6.74 1.02
CA THR A 27 -8.60 5.52 0.57
C THR A 27 -7.55 5.88 -0.47
N VAL A 28 -6.34 5.37 -0.26
CA VAL A 28 -5.26 5.46 -1.24
C VAL A 28 -5.70 4.74 -2.52
N ARG A 29 -5.68 5.46 -3.64
CA ARG A 29 -6.17 4.98 -4.93
C ARG A 29 -5.03 4.50 -5.83
N ASP A 30 -4.05 5.38 -6.04
CA ASP A 30 -2.91 5.11 -6.92
C ASP A 30 -1.64 5.18 -6.10
N TYR A 31 -0.81 4.15 -6.18
CA TYR A 31 0.44 4.11 -5.43
C TYR A 31 1.48 3.16 -6.02
N ARG A 32 2.72 3.36 -5.58
CA ARG A 32 3.86 2.50 -5.89
C ARG A 32 4.51 2.00 -4.60
N LEU A 33 4.70 0.70 -4.50
CA LEU A 33 5.52 0.07 -3.48
C LEU A 33 6.92 -0.21 -4.04
N SER A 34 7.96 0.14 -3.30
CA SER A 34 9.35 -0.07 -3.72
C SER A 34 10.25 -0.48 -2.57
N ASP A 35 11.31 -1.22 -2.89
CA ASP A 35 12.41 -1.51 -1.98
C ASP A 35 13.70 -0.78 -2.38
N PHE A 36 14.60 -0.64 -1.41
CA PHE A 36 15.96 -0.19 -1.66
C PHE A 36 16.94 -1.34 -1.44
N ASP A 37 17.68 -1.72 -2.49
CA ASP A 37 18.62 -2.83 -2.49
C ASP A 37 20.01 -2.47 -1.92
N GLY A 38 20.20 -1.20 -1.53
CA GLY A 38 21.48 -0.65 -1.09
C GLY A 38 22.09 0.35 -2.07
N GLY A 39 21.68 0.32 -3.35
CA GLY A 39 22.13 1.27 -4.37
C GLY A 39 21.00 1.98 -5.11
N ARG A 40 19.86 1.32 -5.31
CA ARG A 40 18.72 1.88 -6.06
C ARG A 40 17.37 1.45 -5.50
N TRP A 41 16.36 2.25 -5.83
CA TRP A 41 14.96 1.88 -5.62
C TRP A 41 14.49 0.93 -6.73
N ARG A 42 13.80 -0.14 -6.36
CA ARG A 42 13.14 -1.06 -7.30
C ARG A 42 11.67 -1.18 -6.96
N THR A 43 10.83 -1.21 -7.99
CA THR A 43 9.39 -1.36 -7.82
C THR A 43 9.04 -2.80 -7.44
N LEU A 44 8.31 -2.96 -6.34
CA LEU A 44 7.74 -4.23 -5.90
C LEU A 44 6.30 -4.42 -6.40
N GLY A 45 5.56 -3.31 -6.55
CA GLY A 45 4.19 -3.30 -7.04
C GLY A 45 3.71 -1.89 -7.37
N VAL A 46 2.75 -1.81 -8.28
CA VAL A 46 2.03 -0.57 -8.63
C VAL A 46 0.55 -0.92 -8.63
N GLU A 47 -0.26 -0.08 -8.01
CA GLU A 47 -1.70 -0.23 -7.98
C GLU A 47 -2.33 1.07 -8.50
N GLN A 48 -3.41 0.93 -9.27
CA GLN A 48 -4.22 2.03 -9.79
C GLN A 48 -5.69 1.76 -9.50
N ASP A 49 -6.46 2.80 -9.24
CA ASP A 49 -7.90 2.71 -8.97
C ASP A 49 -8.26 1.85 -7.75
N ASN A 50 -7.39 1.78 -6.73
CA ASN A 50 -7.69 1.04 -5.51
C ASN A 50 -8.85 1.67 -4.70
N PHE A 51 -9.76 0.81 -4.28
CA PHE A 51 -10.82 1.11 -3.32
C PHE A 51 -10.89 0.09 -2.18
N GLN A 52 -9.95 -0.87 -2.15
CA GLN A 52 -9.85 -1.88 -1.12
C GLN A 52 -9.12 -1.34 0.10
N ARG A 53 -9.57 -1.77 1.28
CA ARG A 53 -8.94 -1.43 2.56
C ARG A 53 -7.59 -2.11 2.73
N ARG A 54 -7.47 -3.35 2.27
CA ARG A 54 -6.29 -4.18 2.45
C ARG A 54 -5.81 -4.64 1.09
N ASP A 55 -4.55 -4.37 0.83
CA ASP A 55 -3.85 -4.85 -0.36
C ASP A 55 -2.60 -5.64 0.05
N VAL A 56 -2.30 -6.69 -0.72
CA VAL A 56 -1.23 -7.64 -0.42
C VAL A 56 -0.36 -7.82 -1.63
N HIS A 57 0.85 -7.27 -1.57
CA HIS A 57 1.88 -7.43 -2.58
C HIS A 57 2.70 -8.67 -2.25
N ARG A 58 2.72 -9.64 -3.16
CA ARG A 58 3.59 -10.82 -3.11
C ARG A 58 4.57 -10.80 -4.27
N PHE A 59 5.83 -11.06 -3.99
CA PHE A 59 6.93 -10.97 -4.94
C PHE A 59 8.05 -11.95 -4.58
N ALA A 60 9.02 -12.14 -5.48
CA ALA A 60 10.19 -12.95 -5.18
C ALA A 60 10.96 -12.36 -3.98
N SER A 61 11.45 -13.21 -3.07
CA SER A 61 12.11 -12.76 -1.84
C SER A 61 13.28 -11.80 -2.12
N VAL A 62 13.25 -10.63 -1.50
CA VAL A 62 14.29 -9.60 -1.62
C VAL A 62 14.97 -9.31 -0.29
N LYS A 63 16.24 -8.92 -0.36
CA LYS A 63 16.92 -8.25 0.76
C LYS A 63 16.71 -6.74 0.60
N ALA A 64 15.79 -6.19 1.38
CA ALA A 64 15.50 -4.76 1.36
C ALA A 64 16.14 -4.07 2.58
N ALA A 65 16.91 -3.00 2.34
CA ALA A 65 17.37 -2.14 3.42
C ALA A 65 16.31 -1.13 3.85
N LYS A 66 15.40 -0.77 2.93
CA LYS A 66 14.28 0.16 3.14
C LYS A 66 13.09 -0.27 2.29
N LEU A 67 11.89 0.10 2.75
CA LEU A 67 10.66 0.07 1.95
C LEU A 67 10.16 1.51 1.78
N ARG A 68 9.47 1.76 0.66
CA ARG A 68 8.80 3.02 0.39
C ARG A 68 7.44 2.75 -0.24
N LEU A 69 6.42 3.38 0.33
CA LEU A 69 5.12 3.55 -0.30
C LEU A 69 5.02 4.98 -0.80
N GLU A 70 4.93 5.15 -2.12
CA GLU A 70 4.70 6.44 -2.77
C GLU A 70 3.23 6.51 -3.17
N VAL A 71 2.46 7.38 -2.53
CA VAL A 71 1.04 7.58 -2.84
C VAL A 71 0.93 8.69 -3.89
N GLU A 72 0.36 8.34 -5.05
CA GLU A 72 0.21 9.25 -6.18
C GLU A 72 -1.19 9.89 -6.19
N ALA A 73 -2.21 9.16 -5.72
CA ALA A 73 -3.56 9.71 -5.57
C ALA A 73 -4.39 9.00 -4.49
N THR A 74 -5.43 9.68 -4.03
CA THR A 74 -6.52 9.15 -3.20
C THR A 74 -7.83 9.18 -3.99
N ASN A 75 -8.90 8.66 -3.41
CA ASN A 75 -10.26 8.76 -3.96
C ASN A 75 -10.91 10.14 -3.74
N ARG A 76 -10.13 11.22 -3.89
CA ARG A 76 -10.52 12.66 -3.81
C ARG A 76 -10.44 13.30 -2.41
N ASP A 77 -9.76 12.69 -1.45
CA ASP A 77 -9.34 13.38 -0.22
C ASP A 77 -8.01 14.14 -0.45
N ARG A 78 -7.78 15.21 0.30
CA ARG A 78 -6.53 16.00 0.21
C ARG A 78 -5.32 15.28 0.82
N SER A 79 -5.55 14.19 1.54
CA SER A 79 -4.53 13.47 2.28
C SER A 79 -4.70 11.96 2.14
N ALA A 80 -3.58 11.26 1.98
CA ALA A 80 -3.52 9.80 2.06
C ALA A 80 -3.55 9.34 3.51
N ARG A 81 -4.29 8.27 3.80
CA ARG A 81 -4.35 7.69 5.15
C ARG A 81 -4.01 6.21 5.11
N VAL A 82 -2.90 5.88 5.76
CA VAL A 82 -2.35 4.52 5.86
C VAL A 82 -2.37 4.14 7.33
N PHE A 83 -3.06 3.06 7.66
CA PHE A 83 -3.05 2.54 9.03
C PHE A 83 -1.80 1.72 9.30
N GLU A 84 -1.38 0.91 8.32
CA GLU A 84 -0.34 -0.07 8.56
C GLU A 84 0.37 -0.49 7.28
N ILE A 85 1.68 -0.71 7.43
CA ILE A 85 2.54 -1.39 6.46
C ILE A 85 3.24 -2.52 7.22
N ARG A 86 3.01 -3.77 6.82
CA ARG A 86 3.70 -4.93 7.39
C ARG A 86 4.48 -5.66 6.31
N ALA A 87 5.70 -6.08 6.63
CA ALA A 87 6.55 -6.83 5.73
C ALA A 87 6.90 -8.20 6.33
N TYR A 88 6.84 -9.24 5.51
CA TYR A 88 6.96 -10.63 5.93
C TYR A 88 7.88 -11.43 5.00
N ASP A 89 8.49 -12.46 5.57
CA ASP A 89 9.13 -13.58 4.88
C ASP A 89 8.18 -14.79 5.01
N GLU A 90 7.11 -14.79 4.22
CA GLU A 90 6.10 -15.85 4.22
C GLU A 90 6.66 -17.13 3.58
N ARG A 91 6.10 -18.29 3.93
CA ARG A 91 6.50 -19.59 3.36
C ARG A 91 5.59 -20.02 2.23
#